data_AF-A0AA39HK92-F1
#
_entry.id   AF-A0AA39HK92-F1
#
_cell.length_a   1.000
_cell.length_b   1.000
_cell.length_c   1.000
_cell.angle_alpha   90.00
_cell.angle_beta   90.00
_cell.angle_gamma   90.00
#
_symmetry.space_group_name_H-M   'P 1'
#
loop_
_entity.id
_entity.type
_entity.pdbx_description
1 polymer ?
#
loop_
_entity_poly.entity_id
_entity_poly.type
_entity_poly.pdbx_seq_one_letter_code
_entity_poly.pdbx_strand_id
1 'polypeptide(L)'
;MRDSYSQFTISLEQDAEMRLKYSTAGGNVRFGRILEDLDLFSVWLCYLHDHGAPDELLRPRHARVVVTGSVDRIDLQNFDFAVHRDLILDGHTTMRIYQYNEEGNLDQMLKAKFVMVSRHPKEIEKTMAVHPLVYPTPKEAFIFNQGVDDILERSRMDAKSVFCCPPTNEEYRMIHEKFVQSTNRQGSGSTTLQEGHI
;
A
#
# COMPACT_ATOMS: atom_id res chain seq x y z
N MET A 1 -9.42 -20.19 2.63
CA MET A 1 -9.25 -18.86 3.25
C MET A 1 -10.57 -18.16 3.56
N ARG A 2 -11.63 -18.87 3.99
CA ARG A 2 -12.90 -18.22 4.41
C ARG A 2 -12.80 -17.58 5.80
N ASP A 3 -11.97 -18.16 6.67
CA ASP A 3 -11.95 -17.82 8.09
C ASP A 3 -11.18 -16.51 8.39
N SER A 4 -10.43 -15.99 7.41
CA SER A 4 -9.54 -14.83 7.55
C SER A 4 -9.89 -13.67 6.61
N TYR A 5 -11.09 -13.66 6.01
CA TYR A 5 -11.58 -12.51 5.25
C TYR A 5 -12.22 -11.51 6.21
N SER A 6 -11.84 -10.24 6.10
CA SER A 6 -12.49 -9.16 6.83
C SER A 6 -12.85 -8.03 5.87
N GLN A 7 -13.87 -7.27 6.25
CA GLN A 7 -14.28 -6.06 5.57
C GLN A 7 -14.50 -4.95 6.62
N PHE A 8 -14.15 -3.73 6.28
CA PHE A 8 -14.31 -2.55 7.11
C PHE A 8 -14.76 -1.37 6.26
N THR A 9 -15.71 -0.57 6.76
CA THR A 9 -16.22 0.61 6.05
C THR A 9 -15.83 1.86 6.80
N ILE A 10 -15.25 2.82 6.08
CA ILE A 10 -14.98 4.17 6.56
C ILE A 10 -16.18 5.03 6.14
N SER A 11 -17.01 5.40 7.11
CA SER A 11 -18.20 6.22 6.88
C SER A 11 -17.83 7.69 6.69
N LEU A 12 -17.67 8.12 5.45
CA LEU A 12 -17.37 9.50 5.07
C LEU A 12 -18.64 10.29 4.72
N GLU A 13 -19.70 9.60 4.32
CA GLU A 13 -20.97 10.22 3.95
C GLU A 13 -21.69 10.76 5.19
N GLN A 14 -21.84 9.93 6.21
CA GLN A 14 -22.63 10.23 7.41
C GLN A 14 -21.87 11.02 8.47
N ASP A 15 -20.57 10.75 8.63
CA ASP A 15 -19.76 11.34 9.70
C ASP A 15 -18.91 12.52 9.18
N ALA A 16 -19.30 13.73 9.59
CA ALA A 16 -18.62 14.96 9.20
C ALA A 16 -17.23 15.12 9.83
N GLU A 17 -17.00 14.57 11.02
CA GLU A 17 -15.71 14.63 11.71
C GLU A 17 -14.71 13.69 11.04
N MET A 18 -15.16 12.46 10.74
CA MET A 18 -14.38 11.53 9.92
C MET A 18 -14.09 12.16 8.56
N ARG A 19 -15.08 12.68 7.85
CA ARG A 19 -14.85 13.35 6.56
C ARG A 19 -13.79 14.44 6.63
N LEU A 20 -13.78 15.27 7.67
CA LEU A 20 -12.75 16.29 7.86
C LEU A 20 -11.35 15.66 7.99
N LYS A 21 -11.22 14.59 8.76
CA LYS A 21 -9.96 13.85 8.96
C LYS A 21 -9.40 13.25 7.68
N TYR A 22 -10.28 12.74 6.82
CA TYR A 22 -9.92 12.15 5.53
C TYR A 22 -9.83 13.17 4.40
N SER A 23 -10.24 14.42 4.60
CA SER A 23 -10.15 15.47 3.58
C SER A 23 -8.80 16.19 3.59
N THR A 24 -8.41 16.65 2.41
CA THR A 24 -7.33 17.64 2.21
C THR A 24 -7.93 19.03 2.02
N ALA A 25 -7.12 20.08 2.20
CA ALA A 25 -7.57 21.46 1.94
C ALA A 25 -8.07 21.69 0.50
N GLY A 26 -7.63 20.86 -0.45
CA GLY A 26 -8.04 20.89 -1.85
C GLY A 26 -9.30 20.08 -2.18
N GLY A 27 -9.99 19.51 -1.18
CA GLY A 27 -11.24 18.77 -1.40
C GLY A 27 -11.08 17.31 -1.84
N ASN A 28 -9.84 16.79 -1.87
CA ASN A 28 -9.55 15.38 -2.18
C ASN A 28 -9.36 14.55 -0.91
N VAL A 29 -9.48 13.23 -1.02
CA VAL A 29 -9.16 12.33 0.09
C VAL A 29 -7.64 12.32 0.35
N ARG A 30 -7.27 12.40 1.63
CA ARG A 30 -5.90 12.36 2.13
C ARG A 30 -5.36 10.94 2.03
N PHE A 31 -4.61 10.70 0.97
CA PHE A 31 -4.05 9.37 0.69
C PHE A 31 -3.19 8.81 1.84
N GLY A 32 -2.42 9.65 2.53
CA GLY A 32 -1.65 9.22 3.71
C GLY A 32 -2.52 8.61 4.81
N ARG A 33 -3.74 9.12 5.02
CA ARG A 33 -4.68 8.57 6.01
C ARG A 33 -5.20 7.20 5.59
N ILE A 34 -5.46 7.01 4.29
CA ILE A 34 -5.81 5.70 3.74
C ILE A 34 -4.67 4.70 3.98
N LEU A 35 -3.41 5.08 3.76
CA LEU A 35 -2.26 4.20 3.99
C LEU A 35 -2.12 3.80 5.47
N GLU A 36 -2.38 4.72 6.40
CA GLU A 36 -2.40 4.42 7.84
C GLU A 36 -3.46 3.37 8.19
N ASP A 37 -4.68 3.49 7.66
CA ASP A 37 -5.74 2.53 7.96
C ASP A 37 -5.51 1.18 7.26
N LEU A 38 -4.90 1.19 6.07
CA LEU A 38 -4.45 -0.03 5.40
C LEU A 38 -3.38 -0.76 6.24
N ASP A 39 -2.41 -0.04 6.80
CA ASP A 39 -1.41 -0.65 7.68
C ASP A 39 -2.07 -1.27 8.93
N LEU A 40 -2.99 -0.54 9.57
CA LEU A 40 -3.76 -1.05 10.71
C LEU A 40 -4.61 -2.27 10.35
N PHE A 41 -5.27 -2.24 9.19
CA PHE A 41 -6.10 -3.34 8.72
C PHE A 41 -5.25 -4.58 8.37
N SER A 42 -4.03 -4.40 7.86
CA SER A 42 -3.06 -5.49 7.64
C SER A 42 -2.68 -6.17 8.95
N VAL A 43 -2.42 -5.38 10.00
CA VAL A 43 -2.12 -5.88 11.34
C VAL A 43 -3.31 -6.68 11.89
N TRP A 44 -4.52 -6.15 11.75
CA TRP A 44 -5.76 -6.83 12.17
C TRP A 44 -5.92 -8.20 11.50
N LEU A 45 -5.75 -8.28 10.18
CA LEU A 45 -5.82 -9.53 9.42
C LEU A 45 -4.78 -10.55 9.88
N CYS A 46 -3.58 -10.10 10.26
CA CYS A 46 -2.54 -10.98 10.80
C CYS A 46 -2.91 -11.60 12.14
N TYR A 47 -3.50 -10.80 13.04
CA TYR A 47 -3.99 -11.30 14.31
C TYR A 47 -5.17 -12.25 14.14
N LEU A 48 -6.13 -11.92 13.28
CA LEU A 48 -7.26 -12.79 12.94
C LEU A 48 -6.77 -14.13 12.38
N HIS A 49 -5.78 -14.10 11.50
CA HIS A 49 -5.20 -15.31 10.92
C HIS A 49 -4.50 -16.20 11.97
N ASP A 50 -3.81 -15.61 12.96
CA ASP A 50 -3.04 -16.38 13.94
C ASP A 50 -3.87 -16.86 15.15
N HIS A 51 -4.90 -16.12 15.53
CA HIS A 51 -5.71 -16.40 16.73
C HIS A 51 -7.12 -16.93 16.40
N GLY A 52 -7.53 -16.94 15.13
CA GLY A 52 -8.84 -17.41 14.72
C GLY A 52 -9.92 -16.36 14.95
N ALA A 53 -11.06 -16.74 15.50
CA ALA A 53 -12.23 -15.87 15.62
C ALA A 53 -11.95 -14.60 16.45
N PRO A 54 -12.65 -13.48 16.18
CA PRO A 54 -12.46 -12.22 16.92
C PRO A 54 -12.55 -12.35 18.44
N ASP A 55 -13.37 -13.27 18.94
CA ASP A 55 -13.51 -13.52 20.39
C ASP A 55 -12.24 -14.13 21.03
N GLU A 56 -11.42 -14.87 20.27
CA GLU A 56 -10.14 -15.42 20.72
C GLU A 56 -9.03 -14.34 20.77
N LEU A 57 -9.21 -13.20 20.07
CA LEU A 57 -8.29 -12.06 20.15
C LEU A 57 -8.25 -11.42 21.54
N LEU A 58 -9.33 -11.55 22.31
CA LEU A 58 -9.40 -11.04 23.69
C LEU A 58 -8.61 -11.90 24.68
N ARG A 59 -8.22 -13.12 24.30
CA ARG A 59 -7.39 -14.05 25.08
C ARG A 59 -6.33 -14.72 24.21
N PRO A 60 -5.34 -13.96 23.71
CA PRO A 60 -4.35 -14.50 22.80
C PRO A 60 -3.55 -15.61 23.48
N ARG A 61 -3.53 -16.80 22.87
CA ARG A 61 -2.80 -17.98 23.40
C ARG A 61 -1.30 -17.73 23.47
N HIS A 62 -0.78 -16.89 22.58
CA HIS A 62 0.62 -16.48 22.52
C HIS A 62 0.71 -14.99 22.23
N ALA A 63 1.34 -14.24 23.14
CA ALA A 63 1.64 -12.84 22.90
C ALA A 63 2.67 -12.70 21.77
N ARG A 64 2.41 -11.79 20.82
CA ARG A 64 3.28 -11.48 19.69
C ARG A 64 3.14 -10.01 19.34
N VAL A 65 4.15 -9.49 18.63
CA VAL A 65 4.14 -8.15 18.06
C VAL A 65 4.18 -8.29 16.55
N VAL A 66 3.12 -7.84 15.87
CA VAL A 66 3.09 -7.78 14.41
C VAL A 66 3.64 -6.43 13.98
N VAL A 67 4.63 -6.43 13.10
CA VAL A 67 5.23 -5.22 12.53
C VAL A 67 5.15 -5.25 11.01
N THR A 68 5.07 -4.08 10.41
CA THR A 68 5.13 -3.93 8.95
C THR A 68 6.57 -4.12 8.49
N GLY A 69 6.81 -5.17 7.71
CA GLY A 69 8.13 -5.45 7.14
C GLY A 69 8.36 -4.68 5.85
N SER A 70 7.38 -4.67 4.95
CA SER A 70 7.41 -3.90 3.71
C SER A 70 6.01 -3.69 3.16
N VAL A 71 5.84 -2.62 2.37
CA VAL A 71 4.69 -2.41 1.51
C VAL A 71 5.17 -2.65 0.09
N ASP A 72 4.60 -3.66 -0.60
CA ASP A 72 5.08 -4.07 -1.93
C ASP A 72 4.74 -3.03 -3.00
N ARG A 73 3.54 -3.16 -3.54
CA ARG A 73 3.06 -2.40 -4.66
C ARG A 73 1.64 -1.98 -4.34
N ILE A 74 1.40 -0.69 -4.53
CA ILE A 74 0.09 -0.09 -4.43
C ILE A 74 -0.34 0.26 -5.84
N ASP A 75 -1.30 -0.49 -6.34
CA ASP A 75 -1.93 -0.24 -7.62
C ASP A 75 -3.16 0.62 -7.40
N LEU A 76 -3.08 1.88 -7.84
CA LEU A 76 -4.21 2.80 -7.92
C LEU A 76 -4.93 2.57 -9.24
N GLN A 77 -6.15 2.04 -9.18
CA GLN A 77 -7.00 1.87 -10.36
C GLN A 77 -7.79 3.14 -10.66
N ASN A 78 -8.18 3.87 -9.62
CA ASN A 78 -8.83 5.18 -9.74
C ASN A 78 -8.19 6.16 -8.76
N PHE A 79 -7.97 7.39 -9.22
CA PHE A 79 -7.36 8.47 -8.44
C PHE A 79 -8.41 9.40 -7.82
N ASP A 80 -9.65 9.34 -8.27
CA ASP A 80 -10.72 10.24 -7.85
C ASP A 80 -11.52 9.66 -6.68
N PHE A 81 -10.91 9.69 -5.50
CA PHE A 81 -11.59 9.31 -4.27
C PHE A 81 -12.56 10.42 -3.85
N ALA A 82 -13.86 10.11 -3.87
CA ALA A 82 -14.89 11.05 -3.44
C ALA A 82 -14.90 11.19 -1.91
N VAL A 83 -14.74 12.42 -1.41
CA VAL A 83 -14.71 12.71 0.04
C VAL A 83 -16.09 12.55 0.71
N HIS A 84 -17.17 12.52 -0.08
CA HIS A 84 -18.55 12.43 0.40
C HIS A 84 -19.14 11.02 0.33
N ARG A 85 -18.35 10.01 -0.05
CA ARG A 85 -18.80 8.63 -0.20
C ARG A 85 -17.94 7.69 0.61
N ASP A 86 -18.57 6.68 1.18
CA ASP A 86 -17.90 5.71 2.03
C ASP A 86 -16.81 4.91 1.28
N LEU A 87 -15.75 4.57 2.01
CA LEU A 87 -14.69 3.70 1.51
C LEU A 87 -14.83 2.32 2.12
N ILE A 88 -14.81 1.29 1.28
CA ILE A 88 -14.97 -0.11 1.70
C ILE A 88 -13.61 -0.79 1.55
N LEU A 89 -12.98 -1.07 2.68
CA LEU A 89 -11.73 -1.83 2.77
C LEU A 89 -12.08 -3.31 2.87
N ASP A 90 -11.49 -4.12 2.02
CA ASP A 90 -11.66 -5.57 2.05
C ASP A 90 -10.31 -6.27 1.90
N GLY A 91 -10.16 -7.44 2.50
CA GLY A 91 -8.88 -8.12 2.41
C GLY A 91 -8.80 -9.47 3.07
N HIS A 92 -7.77 -10.19 2.61
CA HIS A 92 -7.25 -11.39 3.24
C HIS A 92 -5.71 -11.27 3.32
N THR A 93 -5.01 -11.55 2.22
CA THR A 93 -3.56 -11.34 2.03
C THR A 93 -3.28 -10.14 1.16
N THR A 94 -4.14 -9.94 0.15
CA THR A 94 -4.20 -8.71 -0.63
C THR A 94 -5.35 -7.87 -0.10
N MET A 95 -5.12 -6.57 0.01
CA MET A 95 -6.12 -5.62 0.45
C MET A 95 -6.56 -4.75 -0.72
N ARG A 96 -7.86 -4.43 -0.72
CA ARG A 96 -8.47 -3.60 -1.75
C ARG A 96 -9.36 -2.57 -1.10
N ILE A 97 -9.49 -1.45 -1.79
CA ILE A 97 -10.43 -0.39 -1.44
C ILE A 97 -11.40 -0.24 -2.58
N TYR A 98 -12.67 -0.20 -2.22
CA TYR A 98 -13.77 0.06 -3.12
C TYR A 98 -14.51 1.32 -2.71
N GLN A 99 -15.15 1.97 -3.68
CA GLN A 99 -16.03 3.11 -3.45
C GLN A 99 -17.18 3.06 -4.46
N TYR A 100 -18.38 3.45 -4.02
CA TYR A 100 -19.51 3.60 -4.92
C TYR A 100 -19.35 4.83 -5.80
N ASN A 101 -19.60 4.69 -7.09
CA ASN A 101 -19.64 5.82 -8.02
C ASN A 101 -21.04 6.47 -8.06
N GLU A 102 -21.22 7.50 -8.89
CA GLU A 102 -22.48 8.25 -8.96
C GLU A 102 -23.64 7.41 -9.50
N GLU A 103 -23.32 6.39 -10.29
CA GLU A 103 -24.27 5.45 -10.88
C GLU A 103 -24.64 4.30 -9.93
N GLY A 104 -24.02 4.25 -8.74
CA GLY A 104 -24.21 3.20 -7.74
C GLY A 104 -23.40 1.92 -8.00
N ASN A 105 -22.47 1.95 -8.95
CA ASN A 105 -21.56 0.82 -9.20
C ASN A 105 -20.38 0.87 -8.22
N LEU A 106 -19.92 -0.32 -7.80
CA LEU A 106 -18.81 -0.46 -6.88
C LEU A 106 -17.48 -0.51 -7.65
N ASP A 107 -16.74 0.60 -7.63
CA ASP A 107 -15.47 0.70 -8.34
C ASP A 107 -14.31 0.33 -7.41
N GLN A 108 -13.35 -0.43 -7.92
CA GLN A 108 -12.10 -0.70 -7.20
C GLN A 108 -11.19 0.52 -7.34
N MET A 109 -10.85 1.14 -6.22
CA MET A 109 -10.01 2.33 -6.17
C MET A 109 -8.53 1.96 -6.08
N LEU A 110 -8.22 1.02 -5.19
CA LEU A 110 -6.85 0.66 -4.83
C LEU A 110 -6.74 -0.84 -4.56
N LYS A 111 -5.57 -1.39 -4.91
CA LYS A 111 -5.11 -2.72 -4.50
C LYS A 111 -3.70 -2.60 -3.93
N ALA A 112 -3.49 -3.16 -2.75
CA ALA A 112 -2.18 -3.15 -2.10
C ALA A 112 -1.84 -4.50 -1.47
N LYS A 113 -0.53 -4.76 -1.37
CA LYS A 113 0.04 -5.92 -0.70
C LYS A 113 0.99 -5.45 0.40
N PHE A 114 0.74 -5.92 1.62
CA PHE A 114 1.55 -5.63 2.79
C PHE A 114 2.22 -6.92 3.25
N VAL A 115 3.51 -6.84 3.56
CA VAL A 115 4.24 -7.94 4.20
C VAL A 115 4.45 -7.61 5.67
N MET A 116 3.80 -8.42 6.50
CA MET A 116 3.82 -8.31 7.94
C MET A 116 4.76 -9.36 8.54
N VAL A 117 5.41 -9.02 9.64
CA VAL A 117 6.36 -9.89 10.34
C VAL A 117 5.91 -10.04 11.78
N SER A 118 5.82 -11.29 12.23
CA SER A 118 5.54 -11.62 13.64
C SER A 118 6.85 -11.65 14.44
N ARG A 119 6.91 -10.91 15.55
CA ARG A 119 8.08 -10.78 16.43
C ARG A 119 7.74 -11.20 17.85
N HIS A 120 8.76 -11.67 18.57
CA HIS A 120 8.62 -12.02 19.98
C HIS A 120 8.46 -10.77 20.85
N PRO A 121 7.47 -10.71 21.76
CA PRO A 121 7.15 -9.48 22.48
C PRO A 121 8.23 -9.03 23.46
N LYS A 122 9.02 -9.98 23.99
CA LYS A 122 10.14 -9.68 24.89
C LYS A 122 11.48 -9.52 24.17
N GLU A 123 11.59 -10.07 22.96
CA GLU A 123 12.83 -10.12 22.19
C GLU A 123 12.51 -9.71 20.75
N ILE A 124 12.34 -8.41 20.53
CA ILE A 124 11.74 -7.88 19.29
C ILE A 124 12.55 -8.22 18.02
N GLU A 125 13.84 -8.52 18.16
CA GLU A 125 14.71 -8.96 17.07
C GLU A 125 14.40 -10.39 16.61
N LYS A 126 13.77 -11.22 17.45
CA LYS A 126 13.44 -12.61 17.11
C LYS A 126 12.10 -12.69 16.39
N THR A 127 12.12 -13.28 15.20
CA THR A 127 10.91 -13.61 14.44
C THR A 127 10.18 -14.79 15.08
N MET A 128 8.86 -14.72 15.14
CA MET A 128 7.99 -15.81 15.56
C MET A 128 7.35 -16.47 14.34
N ALA A 129 7.20 -17.79 14.39
CA ALA A 129 6.49 -18.54 13.37
C ALA A 129 5.00 -18.14 13.34
N VAL A 130 4.47 -18.02 12.13
CA VAL A 130 3.05 -17.83 11.85
C VAL A 130 2.46 -19.15 11.39
N HIS A 131 1.15 -19.35 11.62
CA HIS A 131 0.46 -20.52 11.10
C HIS A 131 0.58 -20.59 9.57
N PRO A 132 0.78 -21.78 8.97
CA PRO A 132 0.80 -21.90 7.51
C PRO A 132 -0.56 -21.59 6.89
N LEU A 133 -0.58 -20.89 5.76
CA LEU A 133 -1.81 -20.66 5.01
C LEU A 133 -2.31 -21.95 4.38
N VAL A 134 -3.57 -22.30 4.63
CA VAL A 134 -4.25 -23.42 3.97
C VAL A 134 -5.18 -22.88 2.88
N TYR A 135 -4.95 -23.33 1.64
CA TYR A 135 -5.67 -22.91 0.44
C TYR A 135 -6.46 -24.08 -0.18
N PRO A 136 -7.62 -24.45 0.38
CA PRO A 136 -8.41 -25.59 -0.10
C PRO A 136 -8.96 -25.43 -1.52
N THR A 137 -9.01 -24.21 -2.07
CA THR A 137 -9.59 -23.96 -3.40
C THR A 137 -8.53 -23.63 -4.45
N PRO A 138 -8.75 -23.97 -5.74
CA PRO A 138 -7.83 -23.60 -6.81
C PRO A 138 -7.59 -22.09 -6.94
N LYS A 139 -8.63 -21.28 -6.67
CA LYS A 139 -8.53 -19.82 -6.70
C LYS A 139 -7.60 -19.29 -5.61
N GLU A 140 -7.68 -19.85 -4.40
CA GLU A 140 -6.80 -19.47 -3.29
C GLU A 140 -5.36 -19.95 -3.54
N ALA A 141 -5.18 -21.14 -4.10
CA ALA A 141 -3.88 -21.65 -4.52
C ALA A 141 -3.23 -20.74 -5.58
N PHE A 142 -4.02 -20.24 -6.53
CA PHE A 142 -3.56 -19.29 -7.53
C PHE A 142 -3.10 -17.95 -6.92
N ILE A 143 -3.82 -17.44 -5.91
CA ILE A 143 -3.43 -16.22 -5.18
C ILE A 143 -2.15 -16.46 -4.39
N PHE A 144 -2.02 -17.62 -3.73
CA PHE A 144 -0.82 -17.99 -3.00
C PHE A 144 0.41 -18.05 -3.92
N ASN A 145 0.28 -18.70 -5.07
CA ASN A 145 1.37 -18.81 -6.04
C ASN A 145 1.78 -17.44 -6.60
N GLN A 146 0.83 -16.55 -6.88
CA GLN A 146 1.15 -15.15 -7.21
C GLN A 146 1.99 -14.47 -6.11
N GLY A 147 1.69 -14.72 -4.84
CA GLY A 147 2.47 -14.21 -3.72
C GLY A 147 3.92 -14.70 -3.72
N VAL A 148 4.15 -15.96 -4.13
CA VAL A 148 5.51 -16.50 -4.30
C VAL A 148 6.24 -15.78 -5.43
N ASP A 149 5.55 -15.53 -6.55
CA ASP A 149 6.11 -14.77 -7.67
C ASP A 149 6.44 -13.33 -7.27
N ASP A 150 5.59 -12.68 -6.45
CA ASP A 150 5.85 -11.32 -5.95
C ASP A 150 7.12 -11.26 -5.10
N ILE A 151 7.37 -12.27 -4.26
CA ILE A 151 8.59 -12.35 -3.44
C ILE A 151 9.83 -12.44 -4.34
N LEU A 152 9.76 -13.25 -5.40
CA LEU A 152 10.84 -13.39 -6.36
C LEU A 152 11.09 -12.08 -7.11
N GLU A 153 10.03 -11.41 -7.58
CA GLU A 153 10.14 -10.11 -8.24
C GLU A 153 10.71 -9.05 -7.31
N ARG A 154 10.33 -9.03 -6.03
CA ARG A 154 10.93 -8.13 -5.03
C ARG A 154 12.44 -8.36 -4.91
N SER A 155 12.87 -9.62 -4.75
CA SER A 155 14.30 -9.95 -4.67
C SER A 155 15.06 -9.50 -5.93
N ARG A 156 14.44 -9.64 -7.11
CA ARG A 156 15.01 -9.17 -8.39
C ARG A 156 15.09 -7.64 -8.46
N MET A 157 14.09 -6.93 -7.95
CA MET A 157 14.08 -5.47 -7.89
C MET A 157 15.15 -4.95 -6.91
N ASP A 158 15.31 -5.58 -5.75
CA ASP A 158 16.33 -5.23 -4.76
C ASP A 158 17.75 -5.40 -5.34
N ALA A 159 17.98 -6.45 -6.12
CA ALA A 159 19.25 -6.67 -6.83
C ALA A 159 19.54 -5.59 -7.89
N LYS A 160 18.49 -5.00 -8.48
CA LYS A 160 18.59 -3.90 -9.46
C LYS A 160 18.52 -2.50 -8.81
N SER A 161 18.51 -2.42 -7.49
CA SER A 161 18.50 -1.14 -6.78
C SER A 161 19.70 -0.28 -7.19
N VAL A 162 19.50 1.04 -7.33
CA VAL A 162 20.56 2.01 -7.66
C VAL A 162 21.68 2.00 -6.61
N PHE A 163 21.36 1.61 -5.37
CA PHE A 163 22.34 1.45 -4.30
C PHE A 163 23.22 0.19 -4.47
N CYS A 164 22.77 -0.79 -5.27
CA CYS A 164 23.49 -2.02 -5.55
C CYS A 164 24.21 -1.96 -6.91
N CYS A 165 23.56 -1.42 -7.93
CA CYS A 165 24.08 -1.34 -9.29
C CYS A 165 23.92 0.07 -9.86
N PRO A 166 24.93 0.63 -10.55
CA PRO A 166 24.78 1.92 -11.22
C PRO A 166 23.75 1.82 -12.38
N PRO A 167 23.10 2.94 -12.75
CA PRO A 167 22.20 2.98 -13.89
C PRO A 167 22.87 2.54 -15.19
N THR A 168 22.09 1.94 -16.09
CA THR A 168 22.52 1.59 -17.44
C THR A 168 22.67 2.83 -18.33
N ASN A 169 23.42 2.72 -19.43
CA ASN A 169 23.57 3.83 -20.39
C ASN A 169 22.22 4.31 -20.97
N GLU A 170 21.23 3.41 -21.12
CA GLU A 170 19.89 3.78 -21.57
C GLU A 170 19.15 4.62 -20.53
N GLU A 171 19.22 4.23 -19.25
CA GLU A 171 18.63 4.98 -18.13
C GLU A 171 19.30 6.34 -17.98
N TYR A 172 20.63 6.43 -18.08
CA TYR A 172 21.35 7.70 -18.10
C TYR A 172 20.87 8.62 -19.22
N ARG A 173 20.71 8.09 -20.44
CA ARG A 173 20.20 8.87 -21.57
C ARG A 173 18.79 9.39 -21.29
N MET A 174 17.92 8.56 -20.72
CA MET A 174 16.55 8.94 -20.37
C MET A 174 16.51 10.02 -19.29
N ILE A 175 17.34 9.90 -18.24
CA ILE A 175 17.47 10.90 -17.18
C ILE A 175 17.93 12.23 -17.77
N HIS A 176 18.98 12.20 -18.61
CA HIS A 176 19.50 13.39 -19.28
C HIS A 176 18.43 14.05 -20.17
N GLU A 177 17.70 13.27 -20.97
CA GLU A 177 16.62 13.78 -21.81
C GLU A 177 15.53 14.47 -20.98
N LYS A 178 15.08 13.85 -19.89
CA LYS A 178 14.09 14.46 -18.99
C LYS A 178 14.62 15.72 -18.31
N PHE A 179 15.89 15.74 -17.91
CA PHE A 179 16.54 16.92 -17.36
C PHE A 179 16.51 18.08 -18.35
N VAL A 180 17.03 17.88 -19.57
CA VAL A 180 17.04 18.89 -20.63
C VAL A 180 15.62 19.39 -20.95
N GLN A 181 14.65 18.49 -21.06
CA GLN A 181 13.24 18.87 -21.25
C GLN A 181 12.72 19.74 -20.11
N SER A 182 13.05 19.43 -18.86
CA SER A 182 12.64 20.22 -17.70
C SER A 182 13.28 21.61 -17.65
N THR A 183 14.57 21.71 -17.97
CA THR A 183 15.31 22.99 -18.00
C THR A 183 14.83 23.88 -19.13
N ASN A 184 14.53 23.31 -20.30
CA ASN A 184 13.94 24.06 -21.41
C ASN A 184 12.52 24.55 -21.10
N ARG A 185 11.76 23.81 -20.28
CA ARG A 185 10.42 24.22 -19.84
C ARG A 185 10.45 25.37 -18.82
N GLN A 186 11.54 25.51 -18.07
CA GLN A 186 11.81 26.63 -17.16
C GLN A 186 12.57 27.78 -17.84
N GLY A 187 13.00 27.61 -19.09
CA GLY A 187 13.92 28.48 -19.83
C GLY A 187 13.29 29.55 -20.72
N SER A 188 12.09 30.04 -20.42
CA SER A 188 11.55 31.30 -20.96
C SER A 188 11.68 32.47 -19.97
N GLY A 189 12.67 32.41 -19.08
CA GLY A 189 13.21 33.54 -18.34
C GLY A 189 14.64 33.82 -18.80
N SER A 190 14.80 34.42 -19.98
CA SER A 190 16.09 34.93 -20.46
C SER A 190 16.65 35.93 -19.44
N THR A 191 17.62 35.49 -18.64
CA THR A 191 18.52 36.40 -17.94
C THR A 191 19.64 36.69 -18.90
N THR A 192 19.59 37.86 -19.52
CA THR A 192 20.68 38.42 -20.32
C THR A 192 21.94 38.42 -19.46
N LEU A 193 22.90 37.53 -19.77
CA LEU A 193 24.26 37.69 -19.25
C LEU A 193 24.80 38.97 -19.88
N GLN A 194 25.02 40.00 -19.06
CA GLN A 194 25.70 41.21 -19.51
C GLN A 194 27.11 40.81 -19.97
N GLU A 195 27.43 41.16 -21.21
CA GLU A 195 28.79 41.16 -21.73
C GLU A 195 29.62 42.12 -20.86
N GLY A 196 30.52 41.54 -20.07
CA GLY A 196 31.56 42.28 -19.37
C GLY A 196 32.58 42.79 -20.38
N HIS A 197 32.72 44.11 -20.43
CA HIS A 197 33.72 44.86 -21.17
C HIS A 197 35.16 44.50 -20.76
N ILE A 198 35.99 44.28 -21.78
CA ILE A 198 37.48 44.39 -21.87
C ILE A 198 38.29 43.50 -20.93
#